data_AF-A0A4Q3YD98-F1
#
_entry.id   AF-A0A4Q3YD98-F1
#
_cell.length_a   1.000
_cell.length_b   1.000
_cell.length_c   1.000
_cell.angle_alpha   90.00
_cell.angle_beta   90.00
_cell.angle_gamma   90.00
#
_symmetry.space_group_name_H-M   'P 1'
#
loop_
_entity.id
_entity.type
_entity.pdbx_description
1 polymer ?
#
loop_
_entity_poly.entity_id
_entity_poly.type
_entity_poly.pdbx_seq_one_letter_code
_entity_poly.pdbx_strand_id
1 'polypeptide(L)'
;MDMSANPALPGTSTIARDDAVARFIAAEKRTAQQRLIRNRLLALGFGLLVIAIWHISTEYGFVHRLIIPSPVDTFWATGRVMSAEYFWPNVGVTLSEIAWGFAIGLSSGVVFGVLVAMFDTVRATIYPYLVALQAPPKIVLAPIFVTWFGFDQPS
;
A
#
# COMPACT_ATOMS: atom_id res chain seq x y z
N MET A 1 -81.34 -7.38 12.96
CA MET A 1 -80.43 -7.85 14.02
C MET A 1 -80.12 -9.30 13.69
N ASP A 2 -78.91 -9.79 13.43
CA ASP A 2 -77.52 -9.30 13.49
C ASP A 2 -76.96 -9.01 12.06
N MET A 3 -75.84 -8.33 11.75
CA MET A 3 -74.65 -7.80 12.43
C MET A 3 -73.68 -8.80 13.07
N SER A 4 -73.26 -9.81 12.30
CA SER A 4 -72.03 -10.57 12.54
C SER A 4 -70.90 -10.02 11.66
N ALA A 5 -70.25 -8.99 12.21
CA ALA A 5 -69.00 -8.43 11.71
C ALA A 5 -67.93 -9.52 11.58
N ASN A 6 -67.26 -9.58 10.43
CA ASN A 6 -66.03 -10.32 10.26
C ASN A 6 -64.87 -9.51 10.87
N PRO A 7 -64.22 -9.96 11.96
CA PRO A 7 -63.04 -9.28 12.45
C PRO A 7 -61.85 -9.72 11.60
N ALA A 8 -61.42 -8.88 10.66
CA ALA A 8 -60.09 -8.98 10.09
C ALA A 8 -59.09 -8.93 11.25
N LEU A 9 -58.47 -10.08 11.57
CA LEU A 9 -57.52 -10.22 12.67
C LEU A 9 -56.36 -9.21 12.49
N PRO A 10 -56.20 -8.23 13.39
CA PRO A 10 -55.05 -7.34 13.39
C PRO A 10 -53.86 -8.10 14.02
N GLY A 11 -52.96 -8.64 13.20
CA GLY A 11 -51.70 -9.21 13.71
C GLY A 11 -50.99 -10.22 12.80
N THR A 12 -51.70 -10.89 11.89
CA THR A 12 -51.12 -11.98 11.09
C THR A 12 -50.25 -11.50 9.92
N SER A 13 -50.47 -10.27 9.42
CA SER A 13 -49.73 -9.69 8.30
C SER A 13 -48.40 -9.04 8.71
N THR A 14 -48.27 -8.55 9.95
CA THR A 14 -47.05 -7.89 10.44
C THR A 14 -45.93 -8.91 10.69
N ILE A 15 -46.22 -10.01 11.39
CA ILE A 15 -45.23 -11.06 11.73
C ILE A 15 -44.72 -11.75 10.45
N ALA A 16 -45.62 -12.07 9.51
CA ALA A 16 -45.23 -12.69 8.24
C ALA A 16 -44.38 -11.76 7.35
N ARG A 17 -44.60 -10.44 7.45
CA ARG A 17 -43.81 -9.44 6.71
C ARG A 17 -42.42 -9.28 7.31
N ASP A 18 -42.29 -9.25 8.63
CA ASP A 18 -41.02 -9.07 9.32
C ASP A 18 -40.10 -10.30 9.14
N ASP A 19 -40.66 -11.51 9.18
CA ASP A 19 -39.93 -12.75 8.89
C ASP A 19 -39.45 -12.83 7.43
N ALA A 20 -40.29 -12.37 6.49
CA ALA A 20 -39.92 -12.29 5.09
C ALA A 20 -38.76 -11.30 4.89
N VAL A 21 -38.86 -10.10 5.47
CA VAL A 21 -37.82 -9.06 5.39
C VAL A 21 -36.51 -9.55 6.02
N ALA A 22 -36.55 -10.20 7.18
CA ALA A 22 -35.36 -10.76 7.83
C ALA A 22 -34.68 -11.84 6.96
N ARG A 23 -35.47 -12.70 6.30
CA ARG A 23 -34.96 -13.72 5.37
C ARG A 23 -34.37 -13.12 4.10
N PHE A 24 -34.96 -12.07 3.54
CA PHE A 24 -34.43 -11.35 2.38
C PHE A 24 -33.08 -10.68 2.71
N ILE A 25 -32.98 -9.97 3.83
CA ILE A 25 -31.72 -9.34 4.29
C ILE A 25 -30.65 -10.41 4.57
N ALA A 26 -31.03 -11.55 5.18
CA ALA A 26 -30.10 -12.65 5.42
C ALA A 26 -29.63 -13.32 4.12
N ALA A 27 -30.49 -13.49 3.13
CA ALA A 27 -30.14 -14.06 1.82
C ALA A 27 -29.20 -13.13 1.02
N GLU A 28 -29.44 -11.83 1.06
CA GLU A 28 -28.59 -10.83 0.42
C GLU A 28 -27.19 -10.78 1.06
N LYS A 29 -27.13 -10.76 2.41
CA LYS A 29 -25.86 -10.81 3.16
C LYS A 29 -25.07 -12.10 2.88
N ARG A 30 -25.73 -13.26 2.79
CA ARG A 30 -25.07 -14.53 2.45
C ARG A 30 -24.42 -14.50 1.08
N THR A 31 -25.08 -13.90 0.08
CA THR A 31 -24.55 -13.78 -1.28
C THR A 31 -23.34 -12.84 -1.34
N ALA A 32 -23.39 -11.70 -0.64
CA ALA A 32 -22.26 -10.78 -0.52
C ALA A 32 -21.07 -11.41 0.22
N GLN A 33 -21.33 -12.11 1.34
CA GLN A 33 -20.30 -12.77 2.14
C GLN A 33 -19.65 -13.95 1.40
N GLN A 34 -20.43 -14.75 0.66
CA GLN A 34 -19.90 -15.83 -0.18
C GLN A 34 -19.01 -15.30 -1.30
N ARG A 35 -19.37 -14.17 -1.93
CA ARG A 35 -18.51 -13.51 -2.93
C ARG A 35 -17.18 -13.06 -2.35
N LEU A 36 -17.19 -12.47 -1.15
CA LEU A 36 -15.96 -12.04 -0.46
C LEU A 36 -15.06 -13.23 -0.11
N ILE A 37 -15.62 -14.30 0.45
CA ILE A 37 -14.86 -15.51 0.80
C ILE A 37 -14.28 -16.15 -0.46
N ARG A 38 -15.08 -16.30 -1.53
CA ARG A 38 -14.61 -16.83 -2.82
C ARG A 38 -13.47 -15.99 -3.37
N ASN A 39 -13.61 -14.66 -3.40
CA ASN A 39 -12.56 -13.79 -3.93
C ASN A 39 -11.27 -13.87 -3.10
N ARG A 40 -11.37 -13.98 -1.78
CA ARG A 40 -10.20 -14.21 -0.91
C ARG A 40 -9.54 -15.56 -1.16
N LEU A 41 -10.33 -16.63 -1.31
CA LEU A 41 -9.81 -17.96 -1.63
C LEU A 41 -9.13 -17.98 -3.01
N LEU A 42 -9.72 -17.30 -4.01
CA LEU A 42 -9.11 -17.14 -5.32
C LEU A 42 -7.81 -16.35 -5.26
N ALA A 43 -7.77 -15.26 -4.49
CA ALA A 43 -6.55 -14.46 -4.30
C ALA A 43 -5.44 -15.27 -3.59
N LEU A 44 -5.79 -16.01 -2.53
CA LEU A 44 -4.85 -16.90 -1.83
C LEU A 44 -4.36 -18.03 -2.74
N GLY A 45 -5.28 -18.67 -3.48
CA GLY A 45 -4.94 -19.71 -4.44
C GLY A 45 -4.02 -19.21 -5.55
N PHE A 46 -4.27 -18.03 -6.08
CA PHE A 46 -3.39 -17.38 -7.06
C PHE A 46 -2.01 -17.07 -6.46
N GLY A 47 -1.96 -16.51 -5.25
CA GLY A 47 -0.70 -16.24 -4.56
C GLY A 47 0.13 -17.51 -4.33
N LEU A 48 -0.52 -18.59 -3.87
CA LEU A 48 0.13 -19.89 -3.70
C LEU A 48 0.62 -20.48 -5.04
N LEU A 49 -0.15 -20.32 -6.12
CA LEU A 49 0.26 -20.74 -7.46
C LEU A 49 1.53 -20.01 -7.90
N VAL A 50 1.61 -18.69 -7.68
CA VAL A 50 2.80 -17.89 -8.02
C VAL A 50 4.02 -18.36 -7.20
N ILE A 51 3.86 -18.59 -5.89
CA ILE A 51 4.93 -19.10 -5.04
C ILE A 51 5.37 -20.50 -5.49
N ALA A 52 4.43 -21.37 -5.84
CA ALA A 52 4.73 -22.72 -6.32
C ALA A 52 5.51 -22.67 -7.63
N ILE A 53 5.10 -21.83 -8.59
CA ILE A 53 5.82 -21.61 -9.85
C ILE A 53 7.22 -21.10 -9.57
N TRP A 54 7.39 -20.12 -8.69
CA TRP A 54 8.71 -19.59 -8.32
C TRP A 54 9.59 -20.67 -7.70
N HIS A 55 9.07 -21.41 -6.71
CA HIS A 55 9.80 -22.50 -6.06
C HIS A 55 10.25 -23.55 -7.06
N ILE A 56 9.33 -24.08 -7.88
CA ILE A 56 9.61 -25.07 -8.92
C ILE A 56 10.64 -24.54 -9.92
N SER A 57 10.50 -23.29 -10.37
CA SER A 57 11.42 -22.68 -11.33
C SER A 57 12.87 -22.63 -10.80
N THR A 58 13.03 -22.40 -9.49
CA THR A 58 14.35 -22.38 -8.85
C THR A 58 14.88 -23.76 -8.46
N GLU A 59 14.00 -24.70 -8.09
CA GLU A 59 14.36 -26.04 -7.62
C GLU A 59 14.82 -26.94 -8.77
N TYR A 60 14.09 -26.88 -9.90
CA TYR A 60 14.37 -27.68 -11.09
C TYR A 60 15.39 -27.03 -12.04
N GLY A 61 15.98 -25.90 -11.65
CA GLY A 61 17.07 -25.25 -12.40
C GLY A 61 16.65 -24.52 -13.67
N PHE A 62 15.36 -24.23 -13.87
CA PHE A 62 14.89 -23.36 -14.96
C PHE A 62 15.45 -21.94 -14.84
N VAL A 63 15.69 -21.48 -13.60
CA VAL A 63 16.36 -20.20 -13.30
C VAL A 63 17.50 -20.47 -12.32
N HIS A 64 18.65 -19.84 -12.57
CA HIS A 64 19.82 -19.98 -11.72
C HIS A 64 19.59 -19.34 -10.34
N ARG A 65 19.86 -20.07 -9.25
CA ARG A 65 19.62 -19.61 -7.87
C ARG A 65 20.39 -18.34 -7.48
N LEU A 66 21.48 -18.01 -8.18
CA LEU A 66 22.21 -16.75 -7.97
C LEU A 66 21.44 -15.54 -8.50
N ILE A 67 20.58 -15.71 -9.51
CA ILE A 67 19.78 -14.62 -10.09
C ILE A 67 18.50 -14.46 -9.29
N ILE A 68 17.82 -15.59 -8.99
CA ILE A 68 16.60 -15.60 -8.20
C ILE A 68 16.71 -16.74 -7.17
N PRO A 69 16.96 -16.44 -5.88
CA PRO A 69 16.96 -17.45 -4.83
C PRO A 69 15.57 -18.06 -4.66
N SER A 70 15.50 -19.26 -4.09
CA SER A 70 14.20 -19.89 -3.84
C SER A 70 13.40 -19.09 -2.79
N PRO A 71 12.06 -19.23 -2.75
CA PRO A 71 11.25 -18.58 -1.72
C PRO A 71 11.70 -18.95 -0.29
N VAL A 72 12.13 -20.20 -0.10
CA VAL A 72 12.60 -20.72 1.18
C VAL A 72 13.94 -20.08 1.56
N ASP A 73 14.89 -20.04 0.62
CA ASP A 73 16.19 -19.40 0.85
C ASP A 73 16.03 -17.91 1.16
N THR A 74 15.09 -17.25 0.48
CA THR A 74 14.75 -15.84 0.70
C THR A 74 14.22 -15.63 2.12
N PHE A 75 13.29 -16.47 2.58
CA PHE A 75 12.73 -16.40 3.92
C PHE A 75 13.80 -16.54 5.01
N TRP A 76 14.69 -17.53 4.88
CA TRP A 76 15.80 -17.71 5.84
C TRP A 76 16.83 -16.58 5.75
N ALA A 77 17.12 -16.08 4.56
CA ALA A 77 18.00 -14.94 4.37
C ALA A 77 17.46 -13.68 5.06
N THR A 78 16.15 -13.42 4.97
CA THR A 78 15.50 -12.31 5.69
C THR A 78 15.75 -12.41 7.19
N GLY A 79 15.52 -13.57 7.81
CA GLY A 79 15.77 -13.77 9.23
C GLY A 79 17.23 -13.50 9.61
N ARG A 80 18.19 -14.03 8.84
CA ARG A 80 19.63 -13.83 9.07
C ARG A 80 20.03 -12.36 8.97
N VAL A 81 19.54 -11.64 7.95
CA VAL A 81 19.85 -10.21 7.76
C VAL A 81 19.24 -9.39 8.89
N MET A 82 17.99 -9.65 9.27
CA MET A 82 17.35 -8.92 10.37
C MET A 82 17.99 -9.18 11.74
N SER A 83 18.61 -10.34 11.94
CA SER A 83 19.40 -10.64 13.14
C SER A 83 20.83 -10.10 13.12
N ALA A 84 21.28 -9.57 11.98
CA ALA A 84 22.64 -9.06 11.87
C ALA A 84 22.80 -7.76 12.67
N GLU A 85 23.91 -7.65 13.40
CA GLU A 85 24.18 -6.51 14.29
C GLU A 85 24.17 -5.16 13.56
N TYR A 86 24.61 -5.13 12.30
CA TYR A 86 24.64 -3.93 11.46
C TYR A 86 23.27 -3.53 10.87
N PHE A 87 22.28 -4.44 10.84
CA PHE A 87 21.03 -4.20 10.11
C PHE A 87 20.21 -3.08 10.72
N TRP A 88 19.86 -3.18 12.02
CA TRP A 88 19.04 -2.18 12.70
C TRP A 88 19.72 -0.81 12.81
N PRO A 89 21.02 -0.71 13.10
CA PRO A 89 21.74 0.56 13.01
C PRO A 89 21.64 1.20 11.62
N ASN A 90 21.87 0.45 10.54
CA ASN A 90 21.81 0.98 9.18
C ASN A 90 20.39 1.42 8.78
N VAL A 91 19.37 0.68 9.22
CA VAL A 91 17.96 1.09 9.05
C VAL A 91 17.70 2.40 9.80
N GLY A 92 18.21 2.54 11.02
CA GLY A 92 18.10 3.77 11.81
C GLY A 92 18.77 4.98 11.15
N VAL A 93 19.98 4.79 10.59
CA VAL A 93 20.69 5.82 9.82
C VAL A 93 19.90 6.22 8.59
N THR A 94 19.44 5.26 7.79
CA THR A 94 18.64 5.55 6.57
C THR A 94 17.37 6.31 6.93
N LEU A 95 16.69 5.91 8.01
CA LEU A 95 15.46 6.57 8.45
C LEU A 95 15.72 8.00 8.95
N SER A 96 16.82 8.23 9.66
CA SER A 96 17.19 9.57 10.15
C SER A 96 17.59 10.49 8.99
N GLU A 97 18.34 9.98 8.00
CA GLU A 97 18.65 10.70 6.77
C GLU A 97 17.38 11.10 6.00
N ILE A 98 16.43 10.17 5.86
CA ILE A 98 15.12 10.45 5.25
C ILE A 98 14.37 11.52 6.06
N ALA A 99 14.36 11.41 7.39
CA ALA A 99 13.65 12.35 8.26
C ALA A 99 14.22 13.77 8.14
N TRP A 100 15.54 13.92 8.18
CA TRP A 100 16.21 15.23 8.02
C TRP A 100 16.01 15.79 6.61
N GLY A 101 16.20 14.97 5.57
CA GLY A 101 15.95 15.38 4.19
C GLY A 101 14.50 15.81 3.97
N PHE A 102 13.54 15.09 4.56
CA PHE A 102 12.13 15.44 4.52
C PHE A 102 11.83 16.74 5.28
N ALA A 103 12.37 16.92 6.49
CA ALA A 103 12.13 18.13 7.28
C ALA A 103 12.67 19.39 6.59
N ILE A 104 13.88 19.32 6.04
CA ILE A 104 14.51 20.43 5.30
C ILE A 104 13.74 20.69 4.00
N GLY A 105 13.41 19.63 3.25
CA GLY A 105 12.66 19.73 1.99
C GLY A 105 11.25 20.28 2.18
N LEU A 106 10.54 19.82 3.21
CA LEU A 106 9.18 20.27 3.53
C LEU A 106 9.18 21.73 3.96
N SER A 107 10.04 22.11 4.90
CA SER A 107 10.11 23.50 5.39
C SER A 107 10.46 24.45 4.25
N SER A 108 11.50 24.15 3.47
CA SER A 108 11.90 24.96 2.32
C SER A 108 10.82 25.00 1.25
N GLY A 109 10.23 23.85 0.91
CA GLY A 109 9.16 23.74 -0.09
C GLY A 109 7.91 24.53 0.29
N VAL A 110 7.52 24.52 1.57
CA VAL A 110 6.41 25.34 2.08
C VAL A 110 6.75 26.82 1.95
N VAL A 111 7.94 27.25 2.36
CA VAL A 111 8.37 28.65 2.26
C VAL A 111 8.34 29.13 0.80
N PHE A 112 8.97 28.39 -0.12
CA PHE A 112 8.97 28.77 -1.54
C PHE A 112 7.57 28.68 -2.17
N GLY A 113 6.78 27.67 -1.79
CA GLY A 113 5.40 27.52 -2.26
C GLY A 113 4.53 28.72 -1.86
N VAL A 114 4.64 29.18 -0.62
CA VAL A 114 3.93 30.39 -0.14
C VAL A 114 4.41 31.64 -0.90
N LEU A 115 5.72 31.81 -1.10
CA LEU A 115 6.27 32.96 -1.85
C LEU A 115 5.76 32.98 -3.30
N VAL A 116 5.74 31.84 -3.98
CA VAL A 116 5.21 31.69 -5.34
C VAL A 116 3.69 31.88 -5.40
N ALA A 117 2.97 31.59 -4.31
CA ALA A 117 1.54 31.84 -4.22
C ALA A 117 1.20 33.31 -3.99
N MET A 118 2.03 34.04 -3.24
CA MET A 118 1.78 35.43 -2.85
C MET A 118 2.28 36.47 -3.87
N PHE A 119 3.33 36.17 -4.65
CA PHE A 119 3.97 37.14 -5.53
C PHE A 119 4.02 36.68 -7.00
N ASP A 120 3.34 37.40 -7.88
CA ASP A 120 3.30 37.09 -9.33
C ASP A 120 4.69 37.16 -9.98
N THR A 121 5.56 38.09 -9.56
CA THR A 121 6.94 38.21 -10.06
C THR A 121 7.78 37.00 -9.68
N VAL A 122 7.63 36.49 -8.45
CA VAL A 122 8.35 35.32 -7.95
C VAL A 122 7.87 34.07 -8.69
N ARG A 123 6.55 33.95 -8.89
CA ARG A 123 5.95 32.88 -9.69
C ARG A 123 6.53 32.86 -11.10
N ALA A 124 6.50 33.98 -11.82
CA ALA A 124 7.00 34.04 -13.20
C ALA A 124 8.49 33.65 -13.31
N THR A 125 9.29 33.98 -12.30
CA THR A 125 10.73 33.70 -12.29
C THR A 125 11.06 32.26 -11.88
N ILE A 126 10.43 31.75 -10.81
CA ILE A 126 10.77 30.45 -10.20
C ILE A 126 10.10 29.27 -10.93
N TYR A 127 8.91 29.47 -11.49
CA TYR A 127 8.14 28.41 -12.16
C TYR A 127 8.92 27.62 -13.23
N PRO A 128 9.68 28.22 -14.18
CA PRO A 128 10.45 27.46 -15.15
C PRO A 128 11.51 26.56 -14.50
N TYR A 129 12.14 26.99 -13.41
CA TYR A 129 13.11 26.17 -12.67
C TYR A 129 12.43 25.02 -11.93
N LEU A 130 11.24 25.23 -11.35
CA LEU A 130 10.45 24.16 -10.72
C LEU A 130 10.05 23.08 -11.70
N VAL A 131 9.70 23.45 -12.93
CA VAL A 131 9.41 22.49 -14.00
C VAL A 131 10.68 21.75 -14.42
N ALA A 132 11.81 22.45 -14.57
CA ALA A 132 13.09 21.83 -14.91
C ALA A 132 13.58 20.83 -13.84
N LEU A 133 13.37 21.12 -12.56
CA LEU A 133 13.74 20.24 -11.44
C LEU A 133 12.98 18.91 -11.42
N GLN A 134 11.83 18.83 -12.09
CA GLN A 134 11.04 17.60 -12.21
C GLN A 134 11.48 16.71 -13.38
N ALA A 135 12.31 17.23 -14.28
CA ALA A 135 12.74 16.52 -15.49
C ALA A 135 13.82 15.42 -15.25
N PRO A 136 14.85 15.60 -14.40
CA PRO A 136 15.92 14.62 -14.31
C PRO A 136 15.45 13.32 -13.63
N PRO A 137 15.87 12.15 -14.15
CA PRO A 137 15.62 10.88 -13.49
C PRO A 137 16.40 10.80 -12.18
N LYS A 138 15.76 10.28 -11.13
CA LYS A 138 16.34 10.20 -9.77
C LYS A 138 17.74 9.55 -9.72
N ILE A 139 18.03 8.62 -10.63
CA ILE A 139 19.33 7.92 -10.71
C ILE A 139 20.52 8.85 -11.00
N VAL A 140 20.29 9.99 -11.67
CA VAL A 140 21.36 10.96 -12.02
C VAL A 140 21.76 11.82 -10.83
N LEU A 141 20.93 11.89 -9.79
CA LEU A 141 21.20 12.72 -8.61
C LEU A 141 22.35 12.18 -7.76
N ALA A 142 22.48 10.85 -7.67
CA ALA A 142 23.54 10.21 -6.86
C ALA A 142 24.96 10.67 -7.23
N PRO A 143 25.43 10.62 -8.49
CA PRO A 143 26.77 11.09 -8.84
C PRO A 143 26.96 12.60 -8.67
N ILE A 144 25.91 13.40 -8.85
CA ILE A 144 25.96 14.86 -8.62
C ILE A 144 26.17 15.15 -7.13
N PHE A 145 25.41 14.49 -6.26
CA PHE A 145 25.55 14.64 -4.82
C PHE A 145 26.92 14.19 -4.33
N VAL A 146 27.44 13.08 -4.83
CA VAL A 146 28.80 12.62 -4.49
C VAL A 146 29.85 13.66 -4.92
N THR A 147 29.69 14.27 -6.10
CA THR A 147 30.64 15.29 -6.59
C THR A 147 30.61 16.58 -5.76
N TRP A 148 29.43 16.98 -5.27
CA TRP A 148 29.29 18.19 -4.45
C TRP A 148 29.66 17.99 -2.99
N PHE A 149 29.26 16.87 -2.39
CA PHE A 149 29.34 16.65 -0.95
C PHE A 149 30.50 15.77 -0.50
N GLY A 150 31.12 14.97 -1.39
CA GLY A 150 32.21 14.06 -0.98
C GLY A 150 31.70 12.86 -0.14
N PHE A 151 32.64 12.05 0.38
CA PHE A 151 32.36 10.86 1.20
C PHE A 151 32.86 10.99 2.65
N ASP A 152 32.90 12.19 3.21
CA ASP A 152 33.36 12.42 4.58
C ASP A 152 32.23 12.27 5.60
N GLN A 153 32.28 11.17 6.36
CA GLN A 153 31.71 11.11 7.71
C GLN A 153 32.86 11.40 8.69
N PRO A 154 32.75 12.42 9.58
CA PRO A 154 33.74 12.60 10.64
C PRO A 154 33.68 11.38 11.57
N SER A 155 34.80 10.66 11.67
CA SER A 155 35.02 9.53 12.59
C SER A 155 35.02 9.96 14.05
#